data_AF-A0A533RPU5-F1
#
_entry.id   AF-A0A533RPU5-F1
#
_cell.length_a   1.000
_cell.length_b   1.000
_cell.length_c   1.000
_cell.angle_alpha   90.00
_cell.angle_beta   90.00
_cell.angle_gamma   90.00
#
_symmetry.space_group_name_H-M   'P 1'
#
loop_
_entity.id
_entity.type
_entity.pdbx_description
1 polymer ?
#
loop_
_entity_poly.entity_id
_entity_poly.type
_entity_poly.pdbx_seq_one_letter_code
_entity_poly.pdbx_strand_id
1 'polypeptide(L)'
;AFVIGGFVPKVSAAISSIPTPVMGGISLLLFGLIASSGLRLLVESGIDYSHSRNLILSSVVLVIGIGMETGGFTIPLGNYTIPGMALAAFVGIILNLILPHDSEGLAIDAPSFVAEAQAEAAKAES
;
A
#
# COMPACT_ATOMS: atom_id res chain seq x y z
N ALA A 1 7.02 7.29 25.52
CA ALA A 1 6.29 6.14 26.12
C ALA A 1 6.70 4.81 25.47
N PHE A 2 6.63 4.68 24.13
CA PHE A 2 7.01 3.45 23.41
C PHE A 2 8.47 3.02 23.66
N VAL A 3 9.41 3.96 23.64
CA VAL A 3 10.83 3.71 23.95
C VAL A 3 11.01 3.20 25.38
N ILE A 4 10.38 3.81 26.38
CA ILE A 4 10.52 3.40 27.79
C ILE A 4 9.82 2.05 28.05
N GLY A 5 8.67 1.79 27.40
CA GLY A 5 7.94 0.52 27.49
C GLY A 5 8.63 -0.65 26.77
N GLY A 6 9.33 -0.38 25.67
CA GLY A 6 10.12 -1.38 24.93
C GLY A 6 11.33 -1.92 25.70
N PHE A 7 11.88 -1.12 26.62
CA PHE A 7 12.97 -1.54 27.52
C PHE A 7 12.49 -2.33 28.74
N VAL A 8 11.18 -2.60 28.88
CA VAL A 8 10.64 -3.45 29.95
C VAL A 8 10.67 -4.92 29.50
N PRO A 9 11.60 -5.75 30.01
CA PRO A 9 11.73 -7.15 29.57
C PRO A 9 10.48 -7.99 29.87
N LYS A 10 9.67 -7.60 30.87
CA LYS A 10 8.38 -8.27 31.16
C LYS A 10 7.36 -8.13 30.03
N VAL A 11 7.34 -7.00 29.33
CA VAL A 11 6.42 -6.76 28.20
C VAL A 11 6.89 -7.55 26.96
N SER A 12 8.20 -7.55 26.70
CA SER A 12 8.81 -8.35 25.63
C SER A 12 8.59 -9.86 25.80
N ALA A 13 8.68 -10.37 27.04
CA ALA A 13 8.40 -11.77 27.34
C ALA A 13 6.93 -12.15 27.11
N ALA A 14 5.98 -11.25 27.42
CA ALA A 14 4.57 -11.47 27.15
C ALA A 14 4.27 -11.52 25.64
N ILE A 15 4.85 -10.61 24.85
CA ILE A 15 4.68 -10.61 23.38
C ILE A 15 5.30 -11.86 22.74
N SER A 16 6.45 -12.33 23.23
CA SER A 16 7.10 -13.55 22.74
C SER A 16 6.33 -14.83 23.11
N SER A 17 5.41 -14.78 24.08
CA SER A 17 4.54 -15.90 24.42
C SER A 17 3.36 -16.08 23.45
N ILE A 18 3.14 -15.12 22.54
CA ILE A 18 2.05 -15.18 21.56
C ILE A 18 2.36 -16.25 20.50
N PRO A 19 1.46 -17.22 20.29
CA PRO A 19 1.66 -18.27 19.29
C PRO A 19 1.74 -17.71 17.86
N THR A 20 2.62 -18.30 17.05
CA THR A 20 2.80 -17.92 15.63
C THR A 20 1.49 -17.93 14.81
N PRO A 21 0.50 -18.82 15.02
CA PRO A 21 -0.76 -18.77 14.27
C PRO A 21 -1.58 -17.51 14.52
N VAL A 22 -1.50 -16.92 15.73
CA VAL A 22 -2.23 -15.68 16.07
C VAL A 22 -1.59 -14.47 15.40
N MET A 23 -0.25 -14.43 15.36
CA MET A 23 0.49 -13.37 14.67
C MET A 23 0.19 -13.35 13.17
N GLY A 24 0.02 -14.52 12.55
CA GLY A 24 -0.44 -14.65 11.17
C GLY A 24 -1.86 -14.11 10.96
N GLY A 25 -2.78 -14.39 11.89
CA GLY A 25 -4.16 -13.89 11.83
C GLY A 25 -4.26 -12.36 11.94
N ILE A 26 -3.53 -11.76 12.88
CA ILE A 26 -3.53 -10.30 13.07
C ILE A 26 -2.92 -9.61 11.84
N SER A 27 -1.81 -10.11 11.31
CA SER A 27 -1.20 -9.53 10.09
C SER A 27 -2.14 -9.62 8.88
N LEU A 28 -2.83 -10.74 8.69
CA LEU A 28 -3.83 -10.87 7.63
C LEU A 28 -4.98 -9.85 7.77
N LEU A 29 -5.49 -9.64 8.99
CA LEU A 29 -6.52 -8.64 9.25
C LEU A 29 -6.03 -7.22 8.96
N LEU A 30 -4.80 -6.88 9.37
CA LEU A 30 -4.22 -5.56 9.12
C LEU A 30 -4.00 -5.32 7.62
N PHE A 31 -3.44 -6.28 6.89
CA PHE A 31 -3.30 -6.17 5.43
C PHE A 31 -4.65 -6.08 4.73
N GLY A 32 -5.66 -6.83 5.18
CA GLY A 32 -7.02 -6.74 4.66
C GLY A 32 -7.68 -5.38 4.89
N LEU A 33 -7.47 -4.77 6.06
CA LEU A 33 -7.97 -3.43 6.38
C LEU A 33 -7.31 -2.35 5.54
N ILE A 34 -6.00 -2.44 5.32
CA ILE A 34 -5.25 -1.54 4.42
C ILE A 34 -5.79 -1.65 2.99
N ALA A 35 -5.96 -2.88 2.48
CA ALA A 35 -6.51 -3.11 1.14
C ALA A 35 -7.94 -2.57 0.99
N SER A 36 -8.79 -2.79 2.00
CA SER A 36 -10.17 -2.28 2.03
C SER A 36 -10.21 -0.75 2.06
N SER A 37 -9.30 -0.10 2.80
CA SER A 37 -9.13 1.36 2.77
C SER A 37 -8.77 1.85 1.37
N GLY A 38 -7.83 1.18 0.70
CA GLY A 38 -7.49 1.44 -0.70
C GLY A 38 -8.70 1.34 -1.63
N LEU A 39 -9.49 0.27 -1.53
CA LEU A 39 -10.69 0.09 -2.34
C LEU A 39 -11.75 1.17 -2.04
N ARG A 40 -11.92 1.54 -0.77
CA ARG A 40 -12.83 2.62 -0.38
C ARG A 40 -12.44 3.96 -1.02
N LEU A 41 -11.15 4.27 -1.12
CA LEU A 41 -10.67 5.48 -1.80
C LEU A 41 -11.06 5.49 -3.29
N LEU A 42 -10.97 4.34 -3.97
CA LEU A 42 -11.38 4.22 -5.37
C LEU A 42 -12.90 4.44 -5.56
N VAL A 43 -13.71 4.10 -4.56
CA VAL A 43 -15.17 4.30 -4.59
C VAL A 43 -15.54 5.75 -4.24
N GLU A 44 -14.94 6.31 -3.18
CA GLU A 44 -15.21 7.68 -2.71
C GLU A 44 -14.75 8.74 -3.72
N SER A 45 -13.67 8.47 -4.45
CA SER A 45 -13.21 9.34 -5.54
C SER A 45 -14.15 9.38 -6.75
N GLY A 46 -15.22 8.58 -6.77
CA GLY A 46 -16.27 8.66 -7.78
C GLY A 46 -15.79 8.32 -9.20
N ILE A 47 -14.80 7.45 -9.34
CA ILE A 47 -14.21 7.10 -10.64
C ILE A 47 -15.25 6.46 -11.55
N ASP A 48 -15.47 7.07 -12.72
CA ASP A 48 -16.34 6.49 -13.73
C ASP A 48 -15.62 5.36 -14.49
N TYR A 49 -16.01 4.12 -14.20
CA TYR A 49 -15.53 2.90 -14.85
C TYR A 49 -16.21 2.59 -16.19
N SER A 50 -17.19 3.39 -16.63
CA SER A 50 -17.74 3.32 -17.99
C SER A 50 -16.68 3.67 -19.04
N HIS A 51 -15.74 4.54 -18.66
CA HIS A 51 -14.59 4.89 -19.48
C HIS A 51 -13.53 3.78 -19.44
N SER A 52 -13.24 3.20 -20.61
CA SER A 52 -12.26 2.11 -20.73
C SER A 52 -10.87 2.48 -20.19
N ARG A 53 -10.49 3.77 -20.22
CA ARG A 53 -9.22 4.27 -19.65
C ARG A 53 -9.10 3.98 -18.15
N ASN A 54 -10.10 4.36 -17.38
CA ASN A 54 -10.09 4.22 -15.91
C ASN A 54 -10.13 2.75 -15.50
N LEU A 55 -10.91 1.95 -16.23
CA LEU A 55 -10.98 0.50 -16.06
C LEU A 55 -9.61 -0.14 -16.33
N ILE A 56 -8.95 0.20 -17.44
CA ILE A 56 -7.63 -0.33 -17.79
C ILE A 56 -6.58 0.08 -16.75
N LEU A 57 -6.57 1.34 -16.31
CA LEU A 57 -5.58 1.83 -15.35
C LEU A 57 -5.66 1.07 -14.02
N SER A 58 -6.86 0.99 -13.44
CA SER A 58 -7.10 0.29 -12.18
C SER A 58 -6.77 -1.20 -12.30
N SER A 59 -7.20 -1.85 -13.38
CA SER A 59 -6.96 -3.27 -13.61
C SER A 59 -5.49 -3.60 -13.78
N VAL A 60 -4.74 -2.81 -14.55
CA VAL A 60 -3.31 -3.04 -14.79
C VAL A 60 -2.49 -2.84 -13.51
N VAL A 61 -2.76 -1.78 -12.74
CA VAL A 61 -2.06 -1.54 -11.47
C VAL A 61 -2.32 -2.66 -10.47
N LEU A 62 -3.56 -3.15 -10.38
CA LEU A 62 -3.91 -4.27 -9.50
C LEU A 62 -3.25 -5.59 -9.94
N VAL A 63 -3.29 -5.90 -11.24
CA VAL A 63 -2.69 -7.14 -11.78
C VAL A 63 -1.18 -7.13 -11.61
N ILE A 64 -0.49 -6.01 -11.88
CA ILE A 64 0.96 -5.94 -11.73
C ILE A 64 1.34 -5.96 -10.24
N GLY A 65 0.63 -5.21 -9.38
CA GLY A 65 0.92 -5.17 -7.95
C GLY A 65 0.83 -6.55 -7.30
N ILE A 66 -0.31 -7.23 -7.47
CA ILE A 66 -0.54 -8.54 -6.85
C ILE A 66 0.22 -9.64 -7.60
N GLY A 67 0.27 -9.56 -8.94
CA GLY A 67 0.88 -10.59 -9.79
C GLY A 67 2.40 -10.66 -9.65
N MET A 68 3.09 -9.53 -9.47
CA MET A 68 4.56 -9.53 -9.33
C MET A 68 5.01 -10.02 -7.96
N GLU A 69 4.26 -9.67 -6.90
CA GLU A 69 4.51 -10.14 -5.53
C GLU A 69 4.29 -11.66 -5.42
N THR A 70 3.24 -12.19 -6.05
CA THR A 70 2.94 -13.64 -6.02
C THR A 70 3.78 -14.45 -7.01
N GLY A 71 4.18 -13.87 -8.14
CA GLY A 71 4.98 -14.52 -9.18
C GLY A 71 6.47 -14.59 -8.87
N GLY A 72 6.94 -14.01 -7.75
CA GLY A 72 8.36 -14.00 -7.38
C GLY A 72 9.26 -13.23 -8.35
N PHE A 73 8.67 -12.41 -9.22
CA PHE A 73 9.40 -11.68 -10.24
C PHE A 73 10.00 -10.43 -9.63
N THR A 74 11.21 -10.58 -9.12
CA THR A 74 12.03 -9.48 -8.65
C THR A 74 12.96 -9.07 -9.77
N ILE A 75 12.98 -7.78 -10.14
CA ILE A 75 13.97 -7.27 -11.09
C ILE A 75 15.20 -6.87 -10.28
N PRO A 76 16.30 -7.65 -10.31
CA PRO A 76 17.52 -7.25 -9.62
C PRO A 76 18.16 -6.09 -10.38
N LEU A 77 18.16 -4.90 -9.77
CA LEU A 77 19.01 -3.79 -10.21
C LEU A 77 20.29 -3.83 -9.39
N GLY A 78 21.21 -4.72 -9.76
CA GLY A 78 22.45 -4.96 -9.02
C GLY A 78 22.16 -5.55 -7.63
N ASN A 79 22.56 -4.85 -6.56
CA ASN A 79 22.35 -5.29 -5.16
C ASN A 79 20.98 -4.86 -4.59
N TYR A 80 20.15 -4.14 -5.35
CA TYR A 80 18.85 -3.67 -4.89
C TYR A 80 17.71 -4.37 -5.62
N THR A 81 16.78 -4.90 -4.83
CA THR A 81 15.55 -5.52 -5.30
C THR A 81 14.44 -4.49 -5.29
N ILE A 82 13.87 -4.19 -6.46
CA ILE A 82 12.71 -3.31 -6.54
C ILE A 82 11.46 -4.09 -6.11
N PRO A 83 10.70 -3.60 -5.10
CA PRO A 83 9.47 -4.26 -4.68
C PRO A 83 8.41 -4.20 -5.78
N GLY A 84 7.62 -5.27 -5.92
CA GLY A 84 6.61 -5.41 -6.98
C GLY A 84 5.56 -4.30 -6.93
N MET A 85 5.18 -3.89 -5.70
CA MET A 85 4.28 -2.75 -5.49
C MET A 85 4.83 -1.41 -6.03
N ALA A 86 6.13 -1.13 -5.90
CA ALA A 86 6.72 0.09 -6.44
C ALA A 86 6.71 0.10 -7.96
N LEU A 87 6.96 -1.06 -8.57
CA LEU A 87 6.91 -1.24 -10.01
C LEU A 87 5.48 -1.04 -10.55
N ALA A 88 4.47 -1.57 -9.85
CA ALA A 88 3.06 -1.37 -10.20
C ALA A 88 2.66 0.10 -10.17
N ALA A 89 3.08 0.86 -9.14
CA ALA A 89 2.85 2.29 -9.07
C ALA A 89 3.53 3.03 -10.23
N PHE A 90 4.79 2.67 -10.55
CA PHE A 90 5.53 3.27 -11.65
C PHE A 90 4.86 3.03 -13.01
N VAL A 91 4.42 1.79 -13.26
CA VAL A 91 3.66 1.46 -14.47
C VAL A 91 2.34 2.21 -14.52
N GLY A 92 1.62 2.31 -13.40
CA GLY A 92 0.39 3.11 -13.30
C GLY A 92 0.60 4.57 -13.67
N ILE A 93 1.65 5.21 -13.16
CA ILE A 93 2.00 6.60 -13.49
C ILE A 93 2.31 6.75 -14.99
N ILE A 94 3.13 5.84 -15.54
CA ILE A 94 3.50 5.85 -16.97
C ILE A 94 2.27 5.68 -17.85
N LEU A 95 1.38 4.73 -17.54
CA LEU A 95 0.17 4.48 -18.31
C LEU A 95 -0.78 5.69 -18.22
N ASN A 96 -0.90 6.30 -17.05
CA ASN A 96 -1.72 7.49 -16.86
C ASN A 96 -1.27 8.67 -17.73
N LEU A 97 0.05 8.83 -17.92
CA LEU A 97 0.67 9.86 -18.77
C LEU A 97 0.51 9.59 -20.27
N ILE A 98 0.55 8.32 -20.68
CA ILE A 98 0.42 7.92 -22.10
C ILE A 98 -1.03 8.01 -22.58
N LEU A 99 -2.00 7.71 -21.71
CA LEU A 99 -3.41 7.75 -22.09
C LEU A 99 -3.96 9.18 -22.07
N PRO A 100 -4.59 9.66 -23.17
CA PRO A 100 -5.09 11.02 -23.29
C PRO A 100 -6.19 11.35 -22.25
N HIS A 101 -6.15 12.60 -21.75
CA HIS A 101 -6.98 13.14 -20.67
C HIS A 101 -8.35 13.63 -21.18
N ASP A 102 -9.26 12.72 -21.52
CA ASP A 102 -10.66 13.07 -21.85
C ASP A 102 -11.63 12.89 -20.67
N SER A 103 -11.14 12.58 -19.47
CA SER A 103 -11.98 12.36 -18.29
C SER A 103 -11.31 12.93 -17.03
N GLU A 104 -12.11 13.61 -16.21
CA GLU A 104 -11.75 14.04 -14.84
C GLU A 104 -11.11 12.85 -14.11
N GLY A 105 -9.86 13.07 -13.73
CA GLY A 105 -8.92 12.00 -13.45
C GLY A 105 -9.19 11.29 -12.14
N LEU A 106 -8.55 10.13 -12.02
CA LEU A 106 -8.12 9.46 -10.79
C LEU A 106 -7.24 10.37 -9.91
N ALA A 107 -7.68 11.61 -9.64
CA ALA A 107 -7.10 12.48 -8.63
C ALA A 107 -7.54 11.93 -7.28
N ILE A 108 -6.84 10.88 -6.85
CA ILE A 108 -6.96 10.36 -5.50
C ILE A 108 -6.34 11.44 -4.61
N ASP A 109 -7.19 12.21 -3.94
CA ASP A 109 -6.78 13.03 -2.81
C ASP A 109 -6.01 12.14 -1.84
N ALA A 110 -4.83 12.60 -1.44
CA ALA A 110 -3.95 11.82 -0.58
C ALA A 110 -4.75 11.33 0.63
N PRO A 111 -4.71 10.02 0.95
CA PRO A 111 -5.51 9.47 2.02
C PRO A 111 -5.21 10.22 3.32
N SER A 112 -6.24 10.60 4.08
CA SER A 112 -6.08 11.33 5.34
C SER A 112 -5.09 10.64 6.27
N PHE A 113 -5.11 9.29 6.30
CA PHE A 113 -4.18 8.50 7.11
C PHE A 113 -2.72 8.52 6.60
N VAL A 114 -2.48 8.71 5.29
CA VAL A 114 -1.11 8.90 4.75
C VAL A 114 -0.62 10.30 5.08
N ALA A 115 -1.49 11.31 4.96
CA ALA A 115 -1.16 12.67 5.39
C ALA A 115 -0.90 12.73 6.91
N GLU A 116 -1.68 12.01 7.72
CA GLU A 116 -1.48 11.87 9.17
C GLU A 116 -0.20 11.07 9.49
N ALA A 117 0.07 9.96 8.80
CA ALA A 117 1.29 9.18 8.99
C ALA A 117 2.56 9.94 8.56
N GLN A 118 2.49 10.75 7.50
CA GLN A 118 3.58 11.64 7.09
C GLN A 118 3.78 12.79 8.08
N ALA A 119 2.69 13.36 8.61
CA ALA A 119 2.76 14.38 9.65
C ALA A 119 3.30 13.83 10.99
N GLU A 120 3.00 12.57 11.32
CA GLU A 120 3.52 11.90 12.51
C GLU A 120 4.99 11.49 12.34
N ALA A 121 5.38 11.00 11.16
CA ALA A 121 6.78 10.73 10.82
C ALA A 121 7.64 12.01 10.86
N ALA A 122 7.11 13.13 10.36
CA ALA A 122 7.80 14.43 10.42
C ALA A 122 7.96 14.98 11.85
N LYS A 123 7.07 14.61 12.79
CA LYS A 123 7.21 14.93 14.21
C LYS A 123 8.15 13.99 14.96
N ALA A 124 8.37 12.78 14.46
CA ALA A 124 9.27 11.82 15.07
C ALA A 124 10.76 12.12 14.76
N GLU A 125 11.03 12.91 13.72
CA GLU A 125 12.37 13.41 13.37
C GLU A 125 12.74 14.76 14.05
N SER A 126 11.85 15.35 14.87
CA SER A 126 12.11 16.58 15.66
C SER A 126 12.18 16.31 17.16
#